data_AF-V7BS33-F1
#
_entry.id   AF-V7BS33-F1
#
_cell.length_a   1.000
_cell.length_b   1.000
_cell.length_c   1.000
_cell.angle_alpha   90.00
_cell.angle_beta   90.00
_cell.angle_gamma   90.00
#
_symmetry.space_group_name_H-M   'P 1'
#
loop_
_entity.id
_entity.type
_entity.pdbx_description
1 polymer ?
#
loop_
_entity_poly.entity_id
_entity_poly.type
_entity_poly.pdbx_seq_one_letter_code
_entity_poly.pdbx_strand_id
1 'polypeptide(L)'
;VLKQPQNAGRFNFTTQFPYYKEVTYMPNFENKTLGKPVVFDMDMSVGDFLALFYLLKVDVEVLNLKAIIVSPTGWTNAATIDVIYDLLHMMGRDDIPVGLGEVFAMNESDPLFPLIGDCNYAKAIPHGNGGLLDSDTLYGLARDFPRSPKRYTPINSMEFEAPQDTDHLNFRQPLAMEIWESVLQTMEPGSKITVLTNGPLTTLAKVVSQKNISSRIQEVYVVGGHINNNVYDKGNVFSVPSNRYAEFNMFLDPLAAKIVFQSEVNITLIPLSVQHKVSSFSHILCWLRRIEQTPEVVFSKRVLLRLQRLKQSHHRYQHMV
;
A
#
# COMPACT_ATOMS: atom_id res chain seq x y z
N VAL A 1 -16.78 -10.67 -13.17
CA VAL A 1 -15.87 -11.09 -14.27
C VAL A 1 -15.09 -12.34 -13.89
N LEU A 2 -14.51 -12.43 -12.69
CA LEU A 2 -13.72 -13.59 -12.23
C LEU A 2 -14.54 -14.89 -11.98
N LYS A 3 -15.86 -14.80 -11.75
CA LYS A 3 -16.72 -15.97 -11.44
C LYS A 3 -17.34 -16.69 -12.66
N GLN A 4 -16.92 -16.39 -13.89
CA GLN A 4 -17.48 -17.09 -15.06
C GLN A 4 -16.83 -18.48 -15.21
N PRO A 5 -17.60 -19.55 -15.52
CA PRO A 5 -17.08 -20.91 -15.68
C PRO A 5 -15.95 -21.03 -16.71
N GLN A 6 -15.99 -20.22 -17.78
CA GLN A 6 -14.92 -20.13 -18.77
C GLN A 6 -13.56 -19.66 -18.24
N ASN A 7 -13.52 -19.08 -17.03
CA ASN A 7 -12.29 -18.61 -16.38
C ASN A 7 -11.77 -19.60 -15.32
N ALA A 8 -12.38 -20.79 -15.18
CA ALA A 8 -11.95 -21.80 -14.22
C ALA A 8 -10.92 -22.78 -14.82
N GLY A 9 -9.72 -22.84 -14.24
CA GLY A 9 -8.94 -24.08 -14.16
C GLY A 9 -8.12 -24.53 -15.37
N ARG A 10 -7.80 -23.68 -16.33
CA ARG A 10 -6.74 -23.97 -17.33
C ARG A 10 -5.65 -22.90 -17.25
N PHE A 11 -4.76 -23.04 -16.27
CA PHE A 11 -3.63 -22.15 -16.09
C PHE A 11 -2.44 -22.66 -16.90
N ASN A 12 -2.20 -22.04 -18.05
CA ASN A 12 -0.92 -22.16 -18.74
C ASN A 12 -0.14 -20.87 -18.47
N PHE A 13 0.89 -20.97 -17.63
CA PHE A 13 1.69 -19.84 -17.16
C PHE A 13 2.26 -19.00 -18.30
N THR A 14 2.72 -19.62 -19.38
CA THR A 14 3.28 -18.92 -20.55
C THR A 14 2.22 -18.13 -21.32
N THR A 15 0.96 -18.59 -21.30
CA THR A 15 -0.16 -17.87 -21.95
C THR A 15 -0.79 -16.81 -21.05
N GLN A 16 -0.74 -17.01 -19.73
CA GLN A 16 -1.33 -16.09 -18.75
C GLN A 16 -0.38 -14.97 -18.36
N PHE A 17 0.93 -15.26 -18.36
CA PHE A 17 1.99 -14.32 -18.07
C PHE A 17 2.99 -14.34 -19.24
N PRO A 18 2.62 -13.80 -20.41
CA PRO A 18 3.45 -13.83 -21.62
C PRO A 18 4.81 -13.13 -21.45
N TYR A 19 4.98 -12.37 -20.38
CA TYR A 19 6.20 -11.63 -20.06
C TYR A 19 6.95 -12.17 -18.83
N TYR A 20 6.58 -13.35 -18.30
CA TYR A 20 7.28 -13.93 -17.15
C TYR A 20 8.71 -14.33 -17.52
N LYS A 21 9.66 -13.87 -16.70
CA LYS A 21 11.06 -14.30 -16.70
C LYS A 21 11.54 -14.33 -15.25
N GLU A 22 12.28 -15.37 -14.88
CA GLU A 22 12.89 -15.48 -13.56
C GLU A 22 14.19 -14.65 -13.51
N VAL A 23 14.04 -13.33 -13.50
CA VAL A 23 15.15 -12.36 -13.45
C VAL A 23 14.82 -11.31 -12.40
N THR A 24 15.81 -10.82 -11.66
CA THR A 24 15.66 -9.69 -10.76
C THR A 24 16.28 -8.44 -11.38
N TYR A 25 15.59 -7.30 -11.26
CA TYR A 25 16.06 -6.02 -11.76
C TYR A 25 16.49 -5.11 -10.60
N MET A 26 17.80 -4.95 -10.45
CA MET A 26 18.39 -4.07 -9.45
C MET A 26 19.17 -2.95 -10.14
N PRO A 27 18.82 -1.67 -9.91
CA PRO A 27 19.57 -0.56 -10.46
C PRO A 27 20.94 -0.41 -9.77
N ASN A 28 21.97 -0.01 -10.52
CA ASN A 28 23.25 0.39 -9.96
C ASN A 28 23.26 1.92 -9.73
N PHE A 29 23.49 2.34 -8.48
CA PHE A 29 23.56 3.75 -8.07
C PHE A 29 24.96 4.21 -7.63
N GLU A 30 26.02 3.43 -7.88
CA GLU A 30 27.40 3.73 -7.42
C GLU A 30 27.89 5.14 -7.78
N ASN A 31 27.47 5.67 -8.93
CA ASN A 31 27.90 7.00 -9.42
C ASN A 31 26.88 8.12 -9.15
N LYS A 32 25.84 7.88 -8.35
CA LYS A 32 24.80 8.86 -8.06
C LYS A 32 24.83 9.29 -6.60
N THR A 33 24.65 10.59 -6.36
CA THR A 33 24.41 11.10 -5.02
C THR A 33 22.95 10.87 -4.68
N LEU A 34 22.69 10.01 -3.70
CA LEU A 34 21.33 9.65 -3.33
C LEU A 34 20.64 10.80 -2.59
N GLY A 35 19.39 11.05 -2.96
CA GLY A 35 18.56 12.08 -2.36
C GLY A 35 18.03 11.71 -0.98
N LYS A 36 16.96 12.41 -0.58
CA LYS A 36 16.36 12.24 0.73
C LYS A 36 15.87 10.80 0.94
N PRO A 37 16.31 10.09 1.99
CA PRO A 37 15.85 8.73 2.26
C PRO A 37 14.38 8.74 2.73
N VAL A 38 13.56 7.91 2.08
CA VAL A 38 12.12 7.83 2.31
C VAL A 38 11.71 6.40 2.59
N VAL A 39 10.82 6.21 3.56
CA VAL A 39 10.02 4.99 3.72
C VAL A 39 8.57 5.32 3.39
N PHE A 40 7.95 4.48 2.57
CA PHE A 40 6.55 4.64 2.19
C PHE A 40 5.69 3.57 2.88
N ASP A 41 4.81 4.01 3.77
CA ASP A 41 3.83 3.19 4.47
C ASP A 41 2.47 3.30 3.78
N MET A 42 1.97 2.19 3.26
CA MET A 42 0.77 2.15 2.42
C MET A 42 -0.15 1.00 2.81
N ASP A 43 -1.44 1.18 2.60
CA ASP A 43 -2.46 0.16 2.84
C ASP A 43 -2.98 -0.49 1.56
N MET A 44 -2.19 -0.42 0.48
CA MET A 44 -2.40 -1.09 -0.79
C MET A 44 -3.70 -0.69 -1.51
N SER A 45 -4.23 0.51 -1.24
CA SER A 45 -5.31 1.08 -2.03
C SER A 45 -4.83 1.45 -3.45
N VAL A 46 -5.77 1.64 -4.39
CA VAL A 46 -5.40 2.15 -5.73
C VAL A 46 -4.65 3.47 -5.67
N GLY A 47 -5.00 4.35 -4.71
CA GLY A 47 -4.30 5.61 -4.50
C GLY A 47 -2.82 5.40 -4.19
N ASP A 48 -2.49 4.37 -3.41
CA ASP A 48 -1.10 4.06 -3.04
C ASP A 48 -0.30 3.50 -4.19
N PHE A 49 -0.90 2.63 -5.01
CA PHE A 49 -0.23 2.14 -6.21
C PHE A 49 0.09 3.29 -7.18
N LEU A 50 -0.82 4.27 -7.32
CA LEU A 50 -0.57 5.49 -8.10
C LEU A 50 0.52 6.38 -7.47
N ALA A 51 0.51 6.54 -6.15
CA ALA A 51 1.54 7.26 -5.42
C ALA A 51 2.91 6.56 -5.54
N LEU A 52 2.95 5.24 -5.49
CA LEU A 52 4.15 4.44 -5.66
C LEU A 52 4.74 4.61 -7.06
N PHE A 53 3.92 4.60 -8.12
CA PHE A 53 4.41 4.94 -9.46
C PHE A 53 5.05 6.33 -9.50
N TYR A 54 4.42 7.31 -8.87
CA TYR A 54 4.99 8.65 -8.78
C TYR A 54 6.35 8.64 -8.06
N LEU A 55 6.43 8.01 -6.87
CA LEU A 55 7.67 7.92 -6.10
C LEU A 55 8.80 7.21 -6.85
N LEU A 56 8.50 6.15 -7.59
CA LEU A 56 9.49 5.40 -8.38
C LEU A 56 9.94 6.14 -9.65
N LYS A 57 9.18 7.14 -10.11
CA LYS A 57 9.53 8.01 -11.24
C LYS A 57 10.26 9.28 -10.83
N VAL A 58 10.21 9.66 -9.56
CA VAL A 58 11.03 10.76 -9.04
C VAL A 58 12.50 10.32 -9.08
N ASP A 59 13.38 11.22 -9.52
CA ASP A 59 14.80 10.95 -9.58
C ASP A 59 15.36 10.56 -8.20
N VAL A 60 16.20 9.53 -8.18
CA VAL A 60 16.76 8.96 -6.94
C VAL A 60 17.65 9.96 -6.19
N GLU A 61 18.14 10.98 -6.90
CA GLU A 61 18.93 12.09 -6.40
C GLU A 61 18.07 13.11 -5.64
N VAL A 62 16.75 13.08 -5.85
CA VAL A 62 15.77 13.89 -5.12
C VAL A 62 15.18 13.07 -3.97
N LEU A 63 14.61 11.90 -4.27
CA LEU A 63 14.01 10.98 -3.29
C LEU A 63 14.56 9.58 -3.47
N ASN A 64 15.15 9.05 -2.40
CA ASN A 64 15.64 7.69 -2.34
C ASN A 64 14.66 6.81 -1.54
N LEU A 65 13.75 6.13 -2.25
CA LEU A 65 12.83 5.19 -1.63
C LEU A 65 13.60 3.97 -1.10
N LYS A 66 13.73 3.88 0.23
CA LYS A 66 14.50 2.87 0.96
C LYS A 66 13.71 1.61 1.25
N ALA A 67 12.41 1.73 1.50
CA ALA A 67 11.54 0.61 1.79
C ALA A 67 10.08 0.97 1.58
N ILE A 68 9.27 -0.07 1.37
CA ILE A 68 7.81 -0.01 1.41
C ILE A 68 7.35 -0.80 2.62
N ILE A 69 6.45 -0.22 3.40
CA ILE A 69 5.80 -0.86 4.53
C ILE A 69 4.33 -1.02 4.17
N VAL A 70 3.81 -2.22 4.35
CA VAL A 70 2.42 -2.54 4.09
C VAL A 70 1.68 -2.53 5.42
N SER A 71 0.57 -1.81 5.49
CA SER A 71 -0.32 -1.74 6.65
C SER A 71 -1.64 -2.47 6.37
N PRO A 72 -1.74 -3.78 6.71
CA PRO A 72 -2.92 -4.61 6.43
C PRO A 72 -4.19 -4.22 7.19
N THR A 73 -4.08 -3.31 8.16
CA THR A 73 -5.23 -2.72 8.86
C THR A 73 -6.05 -1.78 7.99
N GLY A 74 -5.57 -1.46 6.77
CA GLY A 74 -6.24 -0.56 5.83
C GLY A 74 -6.99 -1.25 4.69
N TRP A 75 -6.73 -0.83 3.45
CA TRP A 75 -7.60 -1.08 2.31
C TRP A 75 -7.60 -2.51 1.77
N THR A 76 -6.48 -3.23 1.79
CA THR A 76 -6.41 -4.60 1.24
C THR A 76 -5.71 -5.60 2.15
N ASN A 77 -5.98 -6.88 1.89
CA ASN A 77 -5.42 -7.99 2.65
C ASN A 77 -3.90 -8.16 2.39
N ALA A 78 -3.15 -8.44 3.45
CA ALA A 78 -1.72 -8.77 3.42
C ALA A 78 -1.34 -9.86 2.41
N ALA A 79 -2.25 -10.79 2.10
CA ALA A 79 -2.02 -11.85 1.12
C ALA A 79 -1.79 -11.33 -0.32
N THR A 80 -1.98 -10.02 -0.57
CA THR A 80 -1.80 -9.38 -1.88
C THR A 80 -0.52 -8.56 -2.03
N ILE A 81 0.44 -8.71 -1.10
CA ILE A 81 1.78 -8.10 -1.21
C ILE A 81 2.48 -8.44 -2.53
N ASP A 82 2.21 -9.60 -3.12
CA ASP A 82 2.69 -10.00 -4.44
C ASP A 82 2.45 -8.95 -5.52
N VAL A 83 1.35 -8.19 -5.44
CA VAL A 83 1.04 -7.13 -6.40
C VAL A 83 2.05 -5.98 -6.31
N ILE A 84 2.61 -5.71 -5.12
CA ILE A 84 3.70 -4.73 -4.95
C ILE A 84 4.97 -5.26 -5.60
N TYR A 85 5.32 -6.54 -5.38
CA TYR A 85 6.49 -7.14 -6.02
C TYR A 85 6.38 -7.13 -7.54
N ASP A 86 5.21 -7.45 -8.09
CA ASP A 86 4.94 -7.41 -9.52
C ASP A 86 5.07 -5.98 -10.10
N LEU A 87 4.61 -4.95 -9.35
CA LEU A 87 4.81 -3.55 -9.72
C LEU A 87 6.28 -3.14 -9.67
N LEU A 88 7.00 -3.45 -8.58
CA LEU A 88 8.42 -3.14 -8.44
C LEU A 88 9.24 -3.78 -9.56
N HIS A 89 8.90 -5.01 -9.91
CA HIS A 89 9.51 -5.74 -11.01
C HIS A 89 9.25 -5.04 -12.35
N MET A 90 8.02 -4.60 -12.61
CA MET A 90 7.69 -3.79 -13.80
C MET A 90 8.51 -2.50 -13.88
N MET A 91 8.76 -1.88 -12.71
CA MET A 91 9.50 -0.63 -12.58
C MET A 91 11.02 -0.82 -12.51
N GLY A 92 11.52 -2.06 -12.56
CA GLY A 92 12.93 -2.37 -12.47
C GLY A 92 13.56 -2.05 -11.11
N ARG A 93 12.77 -2.14 -10.04
CA ARG A 93 13.12 -1.76 -8.66
C ARG A 93 12.94 -2.92 -7.68
N ASP A 94 13.38 -4.12 -8.08
CA ASP A 94 13.36 -5.30 -7.21
C ASP A 94 14.33 -5.14 -6.02
N ASP A 95 15.17 -4.11 -5.98
CA ASP A 95 16.04 -3.75 -4.87
C ASP A 95 15.29 -3.28 -3.61
N ILE A 96 14.07 -2.77 -3.76
CA ILE A 96 13.33 -2.17 -2.64
C ILE A 96 12.75 -3.27 -1.73
N PRO A 97 13.10 -3.30 -0.44
CA PRO A 97 12.49 -4.22 0.52
C PRO A 97 11.05 -3.82 0.83
N VAL A 98 10.19 -4.84 0.99
CA VAL A 98 8.79 -4.69 1.37
C VAL A 98 8.58 -5.37 2.72
N GLY A 99 8.11 -4.62 3.72
CA GLY A 99 7.86 -5.10 5.07
C GLY A 99 6.36 -5.23 5.37
N LEU A 100 5.96 -6.35 5.96
CA LEU A 100 4.58 -6.58 6.40
C LEU A 100 4.38 -6.03 7.81
N GLY A 101 3.50 -5.03 7.93
CA GLY A 101 3.00 -4.51 9.19
C GLY A 101 2.02 -5.46 9.87
N GLU A 102 1.39 -4.96 10.92
CA GLU A 102 0.50 -5.77 11.74
C GLU A 102 -0.87 -5.93 11.08
N VAL A 103 -1.47 -7.10 11.29
CA VAL A 103 -2.79 -7.41 10.72
C VAL A 103 -3.93 -6.79 11.53
N PHE A 104 -3.63 -6.34 12.75
CA PHE A 104 -4.61 -5.82 13.69
C PHE A 104 -4.30 -4.39 14.11
N ALA A 105 -5.37 -3.61 14.31
CA ALA A 105 -5.27 -2.29 14.92
C ALA A 105 -4.71 -2.38 16.35
N MET A 106 -4.19 -1.26 16.85
CA MET A 106 -3.62 -1.19 18.20
C MET A 106 -4.64 -1.64 19.26
N ASN A 107 -4.21 -2.56 20.14
CA ASN A 107 -5.01 -3.21 21.19
C ASN A 107 -6.14 -4.15 20.71
N GLU A 108 -6.20 -4.49 19.42
CA GLU A 108 -7.15 -5.45 18.87
C GLU A 108 -6.47 -6.80 18.54
N SER A 109 -5.77 -7.42 19.50
CA SER A 109 -5.21 -8.77 19.28
C SER A 109 -6.27 -9.84 19.52
N ASP A 110 -6.53 -10.70 18.55
CA ASP A 110 -7.31 -11.94 18.74
C ASP A 110 -6.40 -13.02 19.41
N PRO A 111 -6.72 -13.49 20.63
CA PRO A 111 -5.96 -14.54 21.30
C PRO A 111 -6.08 -15.93 20.64
N LEU A 112 -7.02 -16.15 19.71
CA LEU A 112 -7.34 -17.45 19.12
C LEU A 112 -6.90 -17.61 17.66
N PHE A 113 -6.75 -16.53 16.87
CA PHE A 113 -6.28 -16.58 15.47
C PHE A 113 -5.32 -15.44 15.10
N PRO A 114 -3.99 -15.63 15.26
CA PRO A 114 -3.02 -14.55 15.06
C PRO A 114 -2.76 -14.16 13.59
N LEU A 115 -3.16 -14.97 12.59
CA LEU A 115 -2.87 -14.70 11.16
C LEU A 115 -4.09 -14.42 10.28
N ILE A 116 -5.30 -14.74 10.74
CA ILE A 116 -6.55 -14.46 10.01
C ILE A 116 -7.47 -13.85 11.05
N GLY A 117 -7.44 -12.52 11.14
CA GLY A 117 -8.03 -11.80 12.26
C GLY A 117 -9.51 -12.04 12.50
N ASP A 118 -9.90 -11.73 13.74
CA ASP A 118 -11.28 -11.81 14.22
C ASP A 118 -12.26 -10.99 13.36
N CYS A 119 -13.52 -11.46 13.31
CA CYS A 119 -14.60 -11.00 12.41
C CYS A 119 -15.14 -9.56 12.66
N ASN A 120 -14.47 -8.76 13.49
CA ASN A 120 -15.02 -7.51 13.99
C ASN A 120 -14.55 -6.26 13.24
N TYR A 121 -13.35 -6.26 12.64
CA TYR A 121 -12.82 -5.09 11.92
C TYR A 121 -12.77 -5.22 10.38
N ALA A 122 -12.94 -6.43 9.86
CA ALA A 122 -13.05 -6.73 8.42
C ALA A 122 -14.28 -6.12 7.69
N LYS A 123 -14.96 -5.13 8.29
CA LYS A 123 -16.24 -4.56 7.83
C LYS A 123 -16.18 -3.12 7.32
N ALA A 124 -15.03 -2.43 7.42
CA ALA A 124 -14.93 -1.05 6.95
C ALA A 124 -14.63 -0.95 5.44
N ILE A 125 -13.94 -1.95 4.86
CA ILE A 125 -13.66 -2.01 3.42
C ILE A 125 -14.95 -2.42 2.70
N PRO A 126 -15.41 -1.68 1.68
CA PRO A 126 -16.67 -1.97 1.04
C PRO A 126 -16.52 -3.22 0.20
N HIS A 127 -17.42 -4.19 0.38
CA HIS A 127 -17.54 -5.29 -0.57
C HIS A 127 -17.90 -4.72 -1.95
N GLY A 128 -16.91 -4.68 -2.83
CA GLY A 128 -17.09 -4.34 -4.23
C GLY A 128 -18.05 -5.29 -4.94
N ASN A 129 -18.37 -4.99 -6.21
CA ASN A 129 -19.28 -5.84 -6.98
C ASN A 129 -18.75 -7.28 -7.19
N GLY A 130 -17.44 -7.50 -7.07
CA GLY A 130 -16.78 -8.82 -7.02
C GLY A 130 -16.28 -9.28 -5.65
N GLY A 131 -16.64 -8.58 -4.56
CA GLY A 131 -16.19 -8.90 -3.19
C GLY A 131 -14.82 -8.30 -2.83
N LEU A 132 -14.19 -8.81 -1.77
CA LEU A 132 -12.87 -8.35 -1.28
C LEU A 132 -11.76 -8.56 -2.32
N LEU A 133 -11.85 -9.64 -3.09
CA LEU A 133 -10.91 -9.97 -4.16
C LEU A 133 -10.80 -8.87 -5.24
N ASP A 134 -11.86 -8.08 -5.47
CA ASP A 134 -11.79 -7.00 -6.44
C ASP A 134 -10.88 -5.87 -5.93
N SER A 135 -11.08 -5.38 -4.70
CA SER A 135 -10.21 -4.34 -4.12
C SER A 135 -8.77 -4.83 -3.96
N ASP A 136 -8.62 -6.06 -3.46
CA ASP A 136 -7.34 -6.72 -3.22
C ASP A 136 -6.50 -6.91 -4.50
N THR A 137 -7.14 -6.99 -5.67
CA THR A 137 -6.47 -7.18 -6.97
C THR A 137 -6.53 -5.95 -7.87
N LEU A 138 -6.68 -4.75 -7.30
CA LEU A 138 -6.76 -3.48 -8.03
C LEU A 138 -7.87 -3.51 -9.10
N TYR A 139 -9.03 -4.02 -8.71
CA TYR A 139 -10.22 -4.22 -9.52
C TYR A 139 -9.98 -5.18 -10.70
N GLY A 140 -9.17 -6.21 -10.44
CA GLY A 140 -8.76 -7.25 -11.39
C GLY A 140 -7.68 -6.80 -12.38
N LEU A 141 -7.02 -5.67 -12.14
CA LEU A 141 -5.93 -5.16 -12.98
C LEU A 141 -4.55 -5.59 -12.49
N ALA A 142 -4.42 -6.18 -11.30
CA ALA A 142 -3.14 -6.73 -10.83
C ALA A 142 -2.55 -7.75 -11.82
N ARG A 143 -3.39 -8.49 -12.55
CA ARG A 143 -2.98 -9.43 -13.61
C ARG A 143 -2.29 -8.78 -14.81
N ASP A 144 -2.39 -7.47 -14.97
CA ASP A 144 -1.74 -6.74 -16.06
C ASP A 144 -0.24 -6.52 -15.75
N PHE A 145 0.20 -6.73 -14.50
CA PHE A 145 1.60 -6.65 -14.13
C PHE A 145 2.41 -7.89 -14.55
N PRO A 146 3.71 -7.72 -14.85
CA PRO A 146 4.61 -8.84 -15.01
C PRO A 146 4.76 -9.56 -13.67
N ARG A 147 4.98 -10.88 -13.74
CA ARG A 147 5.09 -11.72 -12.55
C ARG A 147 6.52 -11.65 -12.02
N SER A 148 6.72 -11.08 -10.83
CA SER A 148 8.00 -11.01 -10.12
C SER A 148 8.48 -12.40 -9.67
N PRO A 149 9.79 -12.67 -9.66
CA PRO A 149 10.33 -13.88 -9.03
C PRO A 149 10.19 -13.84 -7.49
N LYS A 150 10.05 -12.65 -6.89
CA LYS A 150 9.78 -12.51 -5.46
C LYS A 150 8.32 -12.85 -5.16
N ARG A 151 8.09 -13.58 -4.08
CA ARG A 151 6.76 -14.03 -3.65
C ARG A 151 6.58 -13.91 -2.14
N TYR A 152 5.35 -13.64 -1.74
CA TYR A 152 4.90 -13.71 -0.36
C TYR A 152 4.89 -15.16 0.10
N THR A 153 5.65 -15.43 1.17
CA THR A 153 5.66 -16.72 1.84
C THR A 153 5.16 -16.55 3.27
N PRO A 154 4.02 -17.16 3.64
CA PRO A 154 3.52 -17.14 5.01
C PRO A 154 4.53 -17.70 6.01
N ILE A 155 4.52 -17.19 7.24
CA ILE A 155 5.42 -17.61 8.33
C ILE A 155 5.27 -19.12 8.63
N ASN A 156 4.06 -19.67 8.52
CA ASN A 156 3.76 -21.07 8.89
C ASN A 156 3.96 -22.08 7.75
N SER A 157 4.44 -21.65 6.58
CA SER A 157 4.76 -22.56 5.46
C SER A 157 5.89 -23.55 5.80
N MET A 158 6.63 -23.27 6.87
CA MET A 158 7.67 -24.16 7.41
C MET A 158 7.11 -25.24 8.36
N GLU A 159 5.98 -25.00 9.03
CA GLU A 159 5.40 -25.95 10.01
C GLU A 159 4.41 -26.93 9.39
N PHE A 160 3.70 -26.52 8.36
CA PHE A 160 2.79 -27.37 7.60
C PHE A 160 3.36 -27.46 6.19
N GLU A 161 3.77 -28.65 5.75
CA GLU A 161 4.35 -29.00 4.44
C GLU A 161 3.43 -28.60 3.25
N ALA A 162 3.11 -27.32 3.13
CA ALA A 162 2.39 -26.76 2.00
C ALA A 162 3.31 -26.86 0.78
N PRO A 163 2.78 -27.19 -0.41
CA PRO A 163 3.58 -27.31 -1.62
C PRO A 163 4.39 -26.02 -1.84
N GLN A 164 5.72 -26.14 -1.74
CA GLN A 164 6.63 -25.05 -2.06
C GLN A 164 6.63 -24.89 -3.58
N ASP A 165 6.00 -23.83 -4.07
CA ASP A 165 5.89 -23.54 -5.51
C ASP A 165 7.15 -22.81 -6.05
N THR A 166 8.25 -22.82 -5.28
CA THR A 166 9.50 -22.12 -5.60
C THR A 166 10.73 -22.90 -5.12
N ASP A 167 11.72 -23.09 -6.00
CA ASP A 167 13.04 -23.66 -5.73
C ASP A 167 13.92 -22.79 -4.79
N HIS A 168 13.38 -21.70 -4.24
CA HIS A 168 14.06 -20.77 -3.34
C HIS A 168 13.76 -21.11 -1.88
N LEU A 169 14.67 -21.88 -1.28
CA LEU A 169 14.71 -22.20 0.14
C LEU A 169 14.63 -20.92 1.01
N ASN A 170 13.65 -20.85 1.92
CA ASN A 170 13.75 -20.16 3.24
C ASN A 170 13.44 -18.66 3.44
N PHE A 171 12.75 -17.93 2.55
CA PHE A 171 12.39 -16.54 2.88
C PHE A 171 10.90 -16.36 3.21
N ARG A 172 10.59 -16.29 4.51
CA ARG A 172 9.31 -15.76 5.01
C ARG A 172 9.18 -14.28 4.63
N GLN A 173 7.95 -13.79 4.49
CA GLN A 173 7.72 -12.37 4.29
C GLN A 173 8.36 -11.55 5.43
N PRO A 174 9.27 -10.59 5.13
CA PRO A 174 9.88 -9.75 6.16
C PRO A 174 8.84 -8.91 6.89
N LEU A 175 9.00 -8.76 8.19
CA LEU A 175 8.13 -7.91 9.01
C LEU A 175 8.56 -6.44 8.91
N ALA A 176 7.62 -5.52 9.09
CA ALA A 176 7.88 -4.08 9.01
C ALA A 176 9.03 -3.65 9.92
N MET A 177 9.06 -4.14 11.16
CA MET A 177 10.12 -3.80 12.13
C MET A 177 11.50 -4.31 11.70
N GLU A 178 11.58 -5.49 11.08
CA GLU A 178 12.84 -6.05 10.55
C GLU A 178 13.38 -5.20 9.40
N ILE A 179 12.49 -4.73 8.54
CA ILE A 179 12.84 -3.80 7.46
C ILE A 179 13.32 -2.47 8.03
N TRP A 180 12.64 -1.92 9.04
CA TRP A 180 13.07 -0.70 9.73
C TRP A 180 14.48 -0.82 10.31
N GLU A 181 14.77 -1.91 11.01
CA GLU A 181 16.09 -2.18 11.56
C GLU A 181 17.15 -2.31 10.46
N SER A 182 16.86 -3.08 9.40
CA SER A 182 17.76 -3.27 8.25
C SER A 182 18.07 -1.95 7.52
N VAL A 183 17.05 -1.12 7.26
CA VAL A 183 17.23 0.20 6.64
C VAL A 183 18.10 1.09 7.52
N LEU A 184 17.87 1.12 8.83
CA LEU A 184 18.67 1.96 9.73
C LEU A 184 20.12 1.50 9.88
N GLN A 185 20.38 0.20 9.78
CA GLN A 185 21.73 -0.38 9.81
C GLN A 185 22.53 -0.08 8.54
N THR A 186 21.87 0.00 7.39
CA THR A 186 22.52 0.28 6.09
C THR A 186 22.72 1.77 5.81
N MET A 187 22.08 2.64 6.59
CA MET A 187 22.23 4.09 6.48
C MET A 187 23.45 4.60 7.24
N GLU A 188 24.07 5.67 6.73
CA GLU A 188 25.18 6.33 7.42
C GLU A 188 24.78 6.77 8.84
N PRO A 189 25.70 6.69 9.82
CA PRO A 189 25.47 7.17 11.17
C PRO A 189 24.95 8.61 11.18
N GLY A 190 23.87 8.86 11.92
CA GLY A 190 23.25 10.19 12.03
C GLY A 190 22.28 10.54 10.90
N SER A 191 22.23 9.79 9.80
CA SER A 191 21.24 10.00 8.73
C SER A 191 19.82 9.85 9.27
N LYS A 192 18.94 10.77 8.86
CA LYS A 192 17.53 10.80 9.24
C LYS A 192 16.65 10.38 8.08
N ILE A 193 15.48 9.83 8.36
CA ILE A 193 14.56 9.27 7.36
C ILE A 193 13.22 9.99 7.35
N THR A 194 12.65 10.18 6.17
CA THR A 194 11.30 10.73 6.01
C THR A 194 10.30 9.59 5.85
N VAL A 195 9.17 9.70 6.53
CA VAL A 195 8.07 8.73 6.38
C VAL A 195 6.94 9.36 5.62
N LEU A 196 6.46 8.69 4.59
CA LEU A 196 5.22 9.01 3.89
C LEU A 196 4.21 7.93 4.27
N THR A 197 3.06 8.30 4.83
CA THR A 197 2.02 7.33 5.19
C THR A 197 0.69 7.70 4.57
N ASN A 198 0.13 6.74 3.83
CA ASN A 198 -1.16 6.87 3.14
C ASN A 198 -2.23 5.92 3.68
N GLY A 199 -1.91 5.11 4.68
CA GLY A 199 -2.83 4.16 5.30
C GLY A 199 -3.10 4.48 6.77
N PRO A 200 -3.72 3.54 7.50
CA PRO A 200 -3.86 3.62 8.94
C PRO A 200 -2.50 3.69 9.63
N LEU A 201 -2.44 4.39 10.75
CA LEU A 201 -1.18 4.69 11.44
C LEU A 201 -0.67 3.55 12.33
N THR A 202 -1.23 2.35 12.23
CA THR A 202 -0.92 1.20 13.10
C THR A 202 0.57 0.89 13.13
N THR A 203 1.18 0.74 11.96
CA THR A 203 2.62 0.41 11.86
C THR A 203 3.47 1.56 12.36
N LEU A 204 3.16 2.80 11.94
CA LEU A 204 3.87 3.98 12.40
C LEU A 204 3.79 4.16 13.92
N ALA A 205 2.65 3.87 14.55
CA ALA A 205 2.48 3.97 16.00
C ALA A 205 3.44 3.02 16.76
N LYS A 206 3.69 1.82 16.24
CA LYS A 206 4.71 0.91 16.80
C LYS A 206 6.12 1.49 16.62
N VAL A 207 6.41 2.02 15.43
CA VAL A 207 7.71 2.60 15.08
C VAL A 207 8.05 3.80 15.97
N VAL A 208 7.12 4.74 16.16
CA VAL A 208 7.37 5.93 16.99
C VAL A 208 7.46 5.61 18.48
N SER A 209 6.87 4.50 18.92
CA SER A 209 6.98 3.99 20.29
C SER A 209 8.39 3.44 20.59
N GLN A 210 9.17 3.11 19.57
CA GLN A 210 10.55 2.64 19.71
C GLN A 210 11.54 3.79 19.59
N LYS A 211 12.13 4.23 20.71
CA LYS A 211 13.02 5.42 20.78
C LYS A 211 14.25 5.34 19.87
N ASN A 212 14.82 4.15 19.68
CA ASN A 212 15.94 3.91 18.77
C ASN A 212 15.58 4.21 17.30
N ILE A 213 14.33 3.98 16.90
CA ILE A 213 13.87 4.23 15.53
C ILE A 213 13.27 5.64 15.41
N SER A 214 12.43 6.06 16.36
CA SER A 214 11.77 7.36 16.33
C SER A 214 12.76 8.52 16.29
N SER A 215 13.88 8.41 17.00
CA SER A 215 14.97 9.40 16.96
C SER A 215 15.68 9.48 15.60
N ARG A 216 15.49 8.51 14.70
CA ARG A 216 16.02 8.53 13.33
C ARG A 216 15.02 9.11 12.32
N ILE A 217 13.76 9.32 12.71
CA ILE A 217 12.74 9.96 11.86
C ILE A 217 12.98 11.48 11.84
N GLN A 218 13.12 12.04 10.65
CA GLN A 218 13.20 13.50 10.45
C GLN A 218 11.81 14.13 10.54
N GLU A 219 10.88 13.58 9.75
CA GLU A 219 9.53 14.09 9.60
C GLU A 219 8.64 13.01 8.99
N VAL A 220 7.34 13.16 9.21
CA VAL A 220 6.28 12.26 8.75
C VAL A 220 5.25 13.08 7.99
N TYR A 221 4.91 12.65 6.78
CA TYR A 221 3.78 13.16 6.02
C TYR A 221 2.63 12.16 6.13
N VAL A 222 1.52 12.60 6.69
CA VAL A 222 0.34 11.76 6.96
C VAL A 222 -0.79 12.18 6.04
N VAL A 223 -1.20 11.30 5.12
CA VAL A 223 -2.44 11.47 4.37
C VAL A 223 -3.59 10.92 5.21
N GLY A 224 -4.36 11.83 5.77
CA GLY A 224 -5.52 11.47 6.58
C GLY A 224 -5.95 12.60 7.49
N GLY A 225 -6.96 12.30 8.30
CA GLY A 225 -7.58 13.28 9.17
C GLY A 225 -8.55 14.22 8.46
N HIS A 226 -9.53 14.69 9.23
CA HIS A 226 -10.54 15.63 8.77
C HIS A 226 -10.56 16.80 9.75
N ILE A 227 -9.90 17.89 9.34
CA ILE A 227 -9.90 19.17 10.07
C ILE A 227 -10.96 20.04 9.42
N ASN A 228 -11.99 20.37 10.16
CA ASN A 228 -13.16 21.04 9.65
C ASN A 228 -13.43 22.37 10.37
N ASN A 229 -13.67 23.43 9.59
CA ASN A 229 -14.11 24.75 10.08
C ASN A 229 -15.59 25.06 9.68
N ASN A 230 -16.24 24.18 8.93
CA ASN A 230 -17.58 24.34 8.35
C ASN A 230 -18.49 23.13 8.67
N VAL A 231 -19.62 23.39 9.34
CA VAL A 231 -20.58 22.36 9.80
C VAL A 231 -21.11 21.45 8.68
N TYR A 232 -21.02 21.84 7.41
CA TYR A 232 -21.46 21.04 6.27
C TYR A 232 -20.40 20.06 5.73
N ASP A 233 -19.12 20.24 6.05
CA ASP A 233 -18.07 19.33 5.60
C ASP A 233 -18.10 18.04 6.43
N LYS A 234 -17.94 16.90 5.76
CA LYS A 234 -18.10 15.57 6.35
C LYS A 234 -16.86 14.74 6.08
N GLY A 235 -16.53 13.91 7.07
CA GLY A 235 -15.57 12.84 6.91
C GLY A 235 -15.96 11.86 5.80
N ASN A 236 -15.00 11.05 5.36
CA ASN A 236 -15.15 10.10 4.25
C ASN A 236 -15.41 8.66 4.71
N VAL A 237 -15.71 8.42 5.99
CA VAL A 237 -16.14 7.09 6.46
C VAL A 237 -17.51 6.75 5.86
N PHE A 238 -17.52 5.78 4.93
CA PHE A 238 -18.73 5.34 4.22
C PHE A 238 -19.33 4.04 4.79
N SER A 239 -18.56 3.28 5.58
CA SER A 239 -18.98 2.01 6.17
C SER A 239 -19.85 2.19 7.42
N VAL A 240 -19.74 3.33 8.08
CA VAL A 240 -20.51 3.69 9.28
C VAL A 240 -21.21 5.04 9.04
N PRO A 241 -22.43 5.06 8.46
CA PRO A 241 -23.09 6.30 8.02
C PRO A 241 -23.38 7.32 9.14
N SER A 242 -23.41 6.88 10.40
CA SER A 242 -23.54 7.74 11.57
C SER A 242 -22.25 8.53 11.86
N ASN A 243 -21.09 8.04 11.43
CA ASN A 243 -19.82 8.73 11.60
C ASN A 243 -19.59 9.70 10.44
N ARG A 244 -19.90 10.98 10.66
CA ARG A 244 -19.71 12.07 9.69
C ARG A 244 -18.46 12.89 9.95
N TYR A 245 -17.64 12.49 10.92
CA TYR A 245 -16.57 13.32 11.45
C TYR A 245 -15.19 12.80 11.10
N ALA A 246 -15.01 11.48 11.13
CA ALA A 246 -13.71 10.87 10.93
C ALA A 246 -13.32 10.79 9.45
N GLU A 247 -12.02 10.91 9.21
CA GLU A 247 -11.39 10.46 7.98
C GLU A 247 -11.09 8.95 8.10
N PHE A 248 -11.15 8.23 6.99
CA PHE A 248 -11.12 6.76 6.91
C PHE A 248 -9.86 6.15 7.50
N ASN A 249 -8.66 6.63 7.15
CA ASN A 249 -7.40 6.11 7.71
C ASN A 249 -7.34 6.30 9.23
N MET A 250 -7.79 7.45 9.74
CA MET A 250 -7.88 7.71 11.18
C MET A 250 -8.95 6.87 11.87
N PHE A 251 -10.04 6.57 11.16
CA PHE A 251 -11.13 5.74 11.67
C PHE A 251 -10.69 4.29 11.85
N LEU A 252 -9.82 3.79 10.98
CA LEU A 252 -9.38 2.39 10.98
C LEU A 252 -8.46 2.03 12.16
N ASP A 253 -7.70 3.00 12.69
CA ASP A 253 -6.94 2.82 13.94
C ASP A 253 -6.80 4.15 14.70
N PRO A 254 -7.86 4.57 15.44
CA PRO A 254 -7.86 5.85 16.14
C PRO A 254 -6.87 5.86 17.32
N LEU A 255 -6.54 4.70 17.88
CA LEU A 255 -5.56 4.61 18.97
C LEU A 255 -4.14 4.82 18.44
N ALA A 256 -3.80 4.19 17.32
CA ALA A 256 -2.53 4.45 16.63
C ALA A 256 -2.41 5.92 16.22
N ALA A 257 -3.48 6.51 15.66
CA ALA A 257 -3.48 7.92 15.31
C ALA A 257 -3.20 8.82 16.53
N LYS A 258 -3.83 8.52 17.68
CA LYS A 258 -3.55 9.22 18.93
C LYS A 258 -2.08 9.08 19.35
N ILE A 259 -1.51 7.87 19.31
CA ILE A 259 -0.12 7.63 19.68
C ILE A 259 0.83 8.44 18.79
N VAL A 260 0.62 8.43 17.47
CA VAL A 260 1.45 9.17 16.53
C VAL A 260 1.33 10.68 16.76
N PHE A 261 0.13 11.23 16.88
CA PHE A 261 -0.04 12.68 17.12
C PHE A 261 0.47 13.16 18.49
N GLN A 262 0.58 12.27 19.47
CA GLN A 262 1.18 12.57 20.78
C GLN A 262 2.70 12.35 20.81
N SER A 263 3.29 11.80 19.74
CA SER A 263 4.73 11.57 19.66
C SER A 263 5.51 12.85 19.34
N GLU A 264 6.83 12.80 19.54
CA GLU A 264 7.73 13.95 19.32
C GLU A 264 8.17 14.10 17.84
N VAL A 265 7.68 13.25 16.93
CA VAL A 265 8.07 13.33 15.52
C VAL A 265 7.43 14.54 14.84
N ASN A 266 8.14 15.16 13.90
CA ASN A 266 7.60 16.29 13.15
C ASN A 266 6.56 15.81 12.13
N ILE A 267 5.28 16.12 12.35
CA ILE A 267 4.16 15.62 11.53
C ILE A 267 3.61 16.73 10.65
N THR A 268 3.59 16.48 9.34
CA THR A 268 2.81 17.25 8.36
C THR A 268 1.57 16.45 8.00
N LEU A 269 0.40 16.97 8.41
CA LEU A 269 -0.89 16.35 8.07
C LEU A 269 -1.41 16.89 6.74
N ILE A 270 -1.89 16.00 5.88
CA ILE A 270 -2.56 16.28 4.61
C ILE A 270 -4.03 15.92 4.78
N PRO A 271 -4.86 16.83 5.32
CA PRO A 271 -6.24 16.52 5.68
C PRO A 271 -7.13 16.37 4.45
N LEU A 272 -8.29 15.73 4.65
CA LEU A 272 -9.30 15.46 3.62
C LEU A 272 -9.69 16.70 2.80
N SER A 273 -9.78 17.87 3.46
CA SER A 273 -10.13 19.14 2.79
C SER A 273 -9.07 19.61 1.78
N VAL A 274 -7.80 19.22 1.95
CA VAL A 274 -6.72 19.47 0.97
C VAL A 274 -6.79 18.42 -0.14
N GLN A 275 -7.00 17.16 0.22
CA GLN A 275 -7.13 16.05 -0.75
C GLN A 275 -8.26 16.32 -1.75
N HIS A 276 -9.45 16.73 -1.28
CA HIS A 276 -10.59 17.06 -2.12
C HIS A 276 -10.34 18.17 -3.14
N LYS A 277 -9.40 19.09 -2.90
CA LYS A 277 -9.08 20.18 -3.84
C LYS A 277 -8.30 19.71 -5.06
N VAL A 278 -7.64 18.55 -4.98
CA VAL A 278 -6.79 18.01 -6.04
C VAL A 278 -7.37 16.74 -6.69
N SER A 279 -8.43 16.16 -6.12
CA SER A 279 -9.09 14.97 -6.67
C SER A 279 -9.92 15.29 -7.91
N SER A 280 -9.47 14.82 -9.09
CA SER A 280 -10.23 14.94 -10.33
C SER A 280 -9.92 13.84 -11.35
N PHE A 281 -10.80 12.84 -11.44
CA PHE A 281 -10.72 11.80 -12.47
C PHE A 281 -10.62 12.36 -13.88
N SER A 282 -11.48 13.32 -14.25
CA SER A 282 -11.54 13.84 -15.63
C SER A 282 -10.26 14.56 -16.02
N HIS A 283 -9.71 15.38 -15.11
CA HIS A 283 -8.49 16.12 -15.36
C HIS A 283 -7.29 15.17 -15.51
N ILE A 284 -7.11 14.25 -14.56
CA ILE A 284 -6.00 13.28 -14.58
C ILE A 284 -6.10 12.39 -15.82
N LEU A 285 -7.28 11.85 -16.13
CA LEU A 285 -7.49 11.00 -17.31
C LEU A 285 -7.26 11.76 -18.63
N CYS A 286 -7.57 13.05 -18.70
CA CYS A 286 -7.27 13.87 -19.87
C CYS A 286 -5.75 14.02 -20.07
N TRP A 287 -5.01 14.26 -19.00
CA TRP A 287 -3.55 14.32 -19.02
C TRP A 287 -2.92 12.98 -19.44
N LEU A 288 -3.32 11.87 -18.81
CA LEU A 288 -2.79 10.54 -19.11
C LEU A 288 -3.05 10.07 -20.55
N ARG A 289 -4.01 10.66 -21.27
CA ARG A 289 -4.27 10.38 -22.69
C ARG A 289 -3.27 11.06 -23.63
N ARG A 290 -2.58 12.11 -23.18
CA ARG A 290 -1.70 12.96 -24.01
C ARG A 290 -0.22 12.62 -23.87
N ILE A 291 0.14 11.84 -22.86
CA ILE A 291 1.51 11.43 -22.58
C ILE A 291 1.83 10.08 -23.25
N GLU A 292 3.11 9.78 -23.34
CA GLU A 292 3.61 8.49 -23.82
C GLU A 292 2.97 7.33 -23.04
N GLN A 293 2.56 6.28 -23.76
CA GLN A 293 1.82 5.16 -23.18
C GLN A 293 2.77 4.09 -22.64
N THR A 294 3.51 4.43 -21.59
CA THR A 294 4.30 3.47 -20.82
C THR A 294 3.40 2.50 -20.04
N PRO A 295 3.89 1.33 -19.60
CA PRO A 295 3.08 0.35 -18.87
C PRO A 295 2.33 0.93 -17.66
N GLU A 296 3.00 1.73 -16.84
CA GLU A 296 2.43 2.40 -15.68
C GLU A 296 1.37 3.45 -16.03
N VAL A 297 1.51 4.16 -17.15
CA VAL A 297 0.50 5.10 -17.66
C VAL A 297 -0.74 4.34 -18.13
N VAL A 298 -0.53 3.25 -18.87
CA VAL A 298 -1.63 2.39 -19.35
C VAL A 298 -2.40 1.81 -18.17
N PHE A 299 -1.69 1.28 -17.17
CA PHE A 299 -2.28 0.78 -15.93
C PHE A 299 -3.06 1.87 -15.20
N SER A 300 -2.43 3.03 -14.94
CA SER A 300 -3.03 4.17 -14.23
C SER A 300 -4.31 4.64 -14.90
N LYS A 301 -4.30 4.76 -16.24
CA LYS A 301 -5.49 5.13 -17.02
C LYS A 301 -6.59 4.08 -16.92
N ARG A 302 -6.25 2.78 -16.99
CA ARG A 302 -7.22 1.69 -16.88
C ARG A 302 -7.88 1.65 -15.51
N VAL A 303 -7.10 1.77 -14.43
CA VAL A 303 -7.64 1.73 -13.07
C VAL A 303 -8.50 2.95 -12.79
N LEU A 304 -8.05 4.17 -13.15
CA LEU A 304 -8.85 5.40 -12.96
C LEU A 304 -10.15 5.39 -13.78
N LEU A 305 -10.13 4.89 -15.02
CA LEU A 305 -11.35 4.69 -15.81
C LEU A 305 -12.29 3.67 -15.17
N ARG A 306 -11.75 2.58 -14.59
CA ARG A 306 -12.54 1.59 -13.88
C ARG A 306 -13.22 2.19 -12.65
N LEU A 307 -12.47 2.92 -11.82
CA LEU A 307 -13.00 3.60 -10.64
C LEU A 307 -14.06 4.63 -11.01
N GLN A 308 -13.82 5.45 -12.02
CA GLN A 308 -14.80 6.43 -12.50
C GLN A 308 -16.11 5.77 -12.95
N ARG A 309 -16.04 4.65 -13.68
CA ARG A 309 -17.22 3.88 -14.08
C ARG A 309 -17.93 3.26 -12.88
N LEU A 310 -17.19 2.70 -11.92
CA LEU A 310 -17.78 2.13 -10.71
C LEU A 310 -18.52 3.19 -9.89
N LYS A 311 -17.90 4.37 -9.70
CA LYS A 311 -18.52 5.53 -9.05
C LYS A 311 -19.82 5.97 -9.71
N GLN A 312 -19.89 5.98 -11.04
CA GLN A 312 -21.09 6.36 -11.80
C GLN A 312 -22.17 5.28 -11.80
N SER A 313 -21.78 4.00 -11.79
CA SER A 313 -22.69 2.88 -12.01
C SER A 313 -23.20 2.22 -10.73
N HIS A 314 -22.55 2.45 -9.58
CA HIS A 314 -22.79 1.63 -8.39
C HIS A 314 -22.63 2.42 -7.09
N HIS A 315 -23.70 2.45 -6.28
CA HIS A 315 -23.81 3.30 -5.08
C HIS A 315 -22.70 3.06 -4.05
N ARG A 316 -22.17 1.83 -3.97
CA ARG A 316 -21.11 1.48 -3.01
C ARG A 316 -19.80 2.22 -3.27
N TYR A 317 -19.60 2.77 -4.47
CA TYR A 317 -18.36 3.40 -4.91
C TYR A 317 -18.43 4.93 -4.94
N GLN A 318 -19.51 5.53 -4.43
CA GLN A 318 -19.67 6.98 -4.39
C GLN A 318 -18.61 7.69 -3.54
N HIS A 319 -18.00 6.97 -2.59
CA HIS A 319 -16.93 7.45 -1.71
C HIS A 319 -15.59 7.66 -2.44
N MET A 320 -15.40 7.10 -3.63
CA MET A 320 -14.15 7.26 -4.39
C MET A 320 -14.04 8.70 -4.89
N VAL A 321 -12.91 9.37 -4.63
CA VAL A 321 -12.69 10.78 -5.02
C VAL A 321 -11.58 10.90 -6.05
#